data_AF-A0AAE6YEK4-F1
#
_entry.id   AF-A0AAE6YEK4-F1
#
_cell.length_a   1.000
_cell.length_b   1.000
_cell.length_c   1.000
_cell.angle_alpha   90.00
_cell.angle_beta   90.00
_cell.angle_gamma   90.00
#
_symmetry.space_group_name_H-M   'P 1'
#
loop_
_entity.id
_entity.type
_entity.pdbx_description
1 polymer ?
#
loop_
_entity_poly.entity_id
_entity_poly.type
_entity_poly.pdbx_seq_one_letter_code
_entity_poly.pdbx_strand_id
1 'polypeptide(L)'
;MIRTVRALPVLLLLPALAVACGTETAAGADPGELASRASALGIAPEHVYVTDASGYTLAQQSVGVFGDDGFSAVYVSQKEGKHLQLSVDRGSMTAESCPEQPVGDSSGGSTTCVRDGDFWFRSAGERREFAVPKEGFVIHLGGEGVPRDVLREAAENVHRPSAEELDALLPPAADRGEPVERGDLPSEGDGAPDNSVGEGG
;
A
#
# COMPACT_ATOMS: atom_id res chain seq x y z
N MET A 1 -18.92 46.32 67.40
CA MET A 1 -17.54 46.24 66.87
C MET A 1 -17.10 44.78 66.90
N ILE A 2 -16.35 44.37 65.87
CA ILE A 2 -15.55 43.14 65.72
C ILE A 2 -16.24 41.91 65.07
N ARG A 3 -15.66 41.54 63.93
CA ARG A 3 -15.81 40.35 63.08
C ARG A 3 -14.87 39.23 63.56
N THR A 4 -15.22 37.95 63.31
CA THR A 4 -14.36 36.78 62.92
C THR A 4 -15.25 35.52 62.96
N VAL A 5 -15.60 34.78 61.90
CA VAL A 5 -14.89 34.01 60.83
C VAL A 5 -14.43 32.59 61.24
N ARG A 6 -14.74 31.61 60.33
CA ARG A 6 -14.29 30.20 60.15
C ARG A 6 -15.06 29.09 60.90
N ALA A 7 -15.33 27.91 60.34
CA ALA A 7 -15.32 27.31 59.00
C ALA A 7 -15.77 25.83 59.16
N LEU A 8 -16.43 25.22 58.16
CA LEU A 8 -16.22 23.84 57.63
C LEU A 8 -17.37 23.44 56.67
N PRO A 9 -17.19 22.46 55.75
CA PRO A 9 -17.43 22.64 54.33
C PRO A 9 -18.65 21.86 53.81
N VAL A 10 -19.30 22.42 52.80
CA VAL A 10 -20.37 21.75 52.05
C VAL A 10 -19.74 20.83 51.02
N LEU A 11 -20.05 19.53 51.15
CA LEU A 11 -19.68 18.45 50.24
C LEU A 11 -20.39 18.67 48.89
N LEU A 12 -19.63 19.01 47.85
CA LEU A 12 -20.10 19.12 46.47
C LEU A 12 -20.11 17.74 45.82
N LEU A 13 -21.31 17.18 45.63
CA LEU A 13 -21.58 16.06 44.72
C LEU A 13 -21.81 16.61 43.31
N LEU A 14 -20.84 16.42 42.42
CA LEU A 14 -20.94 16.66 40.98
C LEU A 14 -21.28 15.32 40.28
N PRO A 15 -22.39 15.21 39.53
CA PRO A 15 -22.61 14.07 38.66
C PRO A 15 -21.73 14.20 37.41
N ALA A 16 -20.95 13.16 37.14
CA ALA A 16 -20.10 13.04 35.96
C ALA A 16 -20.97 13.05 34.69
N LEU A 17 -20.80 14.08 33.88
CA LEU A 17 -21.28 14.12 32.50
C LEU A 17 -20.44 13.15 31.67
N ALA A 18 -21.01 12.01 31.31
CA ALA A 18 -20.48 11.15 30.25
C ALA A 18 -20.68 11.85 28.90
N VAL A 19 -19.70 12.66 28.50
CA VAL A 19 -19.59 13.16 27.14
C VAL A 19 -19.03 12.02 26.29
N ALA A 20 -19.92 11.30 25.60
CA ALA A 20 -19.54 10.46 24.47
C ALA A 20 -19.10 11.39 23.33
N CYS A 21 -17.81 11.71 23.30
CA CYS A 21 -17.19 12.43 22.20
C CYS A 21 -16.88 11.41 21.10
N GLY A 22 -17.88 11.07 20.29
CA GLY A 22 -17.69 10.36 19.03
C GLY A 22 -17.07 11.32 18.02
N THR A 23 -15.76 11.52 18.11
CA THR A 23 -14.99 12.11 17.02
C THR A 23 -14.64 10.93 16.12
N GLU A 24 -15.48 10.65 15.14
CA GLU A 24 -15.15 9.74 14.05
C GLU A 24 -14.09 10.41 13.19
N THR A 25 -12.87 10.51 13.73
CA THR A 25 -11.69 10.53 12.86
C THR A 25 -11.73 9.20 12.14
N ALA A 26 -11.73 9.21 10.81
CA ALA A 26 -11.57 8.01 10.01
C ALA A 26 -10.33 7.28 10.54
N ALA A 27 -10.56 6.30 11.40
CA ALA A 27 -9.48 5.58 12.04
C ALA A 27 -8.86 4.74 10.92
N GLY A 28 -7.53 4.81 10.80
CA GLY A 28 -6.81 3.85 9.97
C GLY A 28 -7.23 2.43 10.36
N ALA A 29 -7.05 1.48 9.43
CA ALA A 29 -7.35 0.09 9.71
C ALA A 29 -6.69 -0.40 11.01
N ASP A 30 -7.30 -1.39 11.66
CA ASP A 30 -6.70 -2.00 12.85
C ASP A 30 -5.28 -2.52 12.51
N PRO A 31 -4.23 -2.08 13.24
CA PRO A 31 -2.85 -2.46 12.90
C PRO A 31 -2.60 -3.97 12.98
N GLY A 32 -3.27 -4.67 13.88
CA GLY A 32 -3.12 -6.12 14.05
C GLY A 32 -3.78 -6.90 12.91
N GLU A 33 -4.95 -6.45 12.48
CA GLU A 33 -5.65 -7.00 11.32
C GLU A 33 -4.86 -6.76 10.03
N LEU A 34 -4.40 -5.53 9.79
CA LEU A 34 -3.56 -5.22 8.64
C LEU A 34 -2.30 -6.08 8.63
N ALA A 35 -1.62 -6.19 9.78
CA ALA A 35 -0.42 -7.00 9.88
C ALA A 35 -0.70 -8.48 9.59
N SER A 36 -1.81 -9.01 10.08
CA SER A 36 -2.21 -10.41 9.85
C SER A 36 -2.52 -10.67 8.38
N ARG A 37 -3.30 -9.80 7.73
CA ARG A 37 -3.65 -9.91 6.30
C ARG A 37 -2.43 -9.75 5.40
N ALA A 38 -1.59 -8.75 5.66
CA ALA A 38 -0.37 -8.50 4.88
C ALA A 38 0.64 -9.66 5.01
N SER A 39 0.89 -10.12 6.24
CA SER A 39 1.83 -11.23 6.49
C SER A 39 1.36 -12.54 5.86
N ALA A 40 0.04 -12.78 5.77
CA ALA A 40 -0.51 -13.94 5.09
C ALA A 40 -0.20 -13.97 3.58
N LEU A 41 0.06 -12.79 2.98
CA LEU A 41 0.49 -12.66 1.60
C LEU A 41 2.02 -12.52 1.44
N GLY A 42 2.79 -12.48 2.53
CA GLY A 42 4.23 -12.25 2.50
C GLY A 42 4.63 -10.78 2.35
N ILE A 43 3.73 -9.85 2.65
CA ILE A 43 3.96 -8.40 2.55
C ILE A 43 4.29 -7.84 3.93
N ALA A 44 5.32 -7.00 4.04
CA ALA A 44 5.62 -6.30 5.27
C ALA A 44 4.47 -5.32 5.61
N PRO A 45 3.88 -5.37 6.82
CA PRO A 45 2.72 -4.56 7.17
C PRO A 45 2.92 -3.05 6.97
N GLU A 46 4.13 -2.55 7.16
CA GLU A 46 4.53 -1.17 6.94
C GLU A 46 4.51 -0.75 5.46
N HIS A 47 4.63 -1.68 4.52
CA HIS A 47 4.64 -1.38 3.08
C HIS A 47 3.22 -1.25 2.48
N VAL A 48 2.17 -1.58 3.22
CA VAL A 48 0.79 -1.50 2.72
C VAL A 48 0.32 -0.05 2.64
N TYR A 49 0.22 0.49 1.43
CA TYR A 49 -0.28 1.84 1.18
C TYR A 49 -1.36 1.82 0.11
N VAL A 50 -2.24 2.82 0.18
CA VAL A 50 -3.25 3.09 -0.83
C VAL A 50 -3.10 4.52 -1.32
N THR A 51 -3.69 4.79 -2.48
CA THR A 51 -3.81 6.12 -3.05
C THR A 51 -5.18 6.29 -3.68
N ASP A 52 -5.59 7.54 -3.87
CA ASP A 52 -6.71 7.92 -4.71
C ASP A 52 -6.21 8.82 -5.86
N ALA A 53 -6.76 8.61 -7.07
CA ALA A 53 -6.47 9.42 -8.24
C ALA A 53 -7.68 9.45 -9.17
N SER A 54 -8.00 10.63 -9.69
CA SER A 54 -9.23 10.86 -10.43
C SER A 54 -9.35 9.93 -11.65
N GLY A 55 -10.41 9.11 -11.66
CA GLY A 55 -10.72 8.21 -12.77
C GLY A 55 -9.94 6.90 -12.79
N TYR A 56 -9.24 6.57 -11.70
CA TYR A 56 -8.56 5.30 -11.49
C TYR A 56 -9.25 4.51 -10.38
N THR A 57 -9.35 3.20 -10.54
CA THR A 57 -9.95 2.32 -9.52
C THR A 57 -9.03 1.16 -9.26
N LEU A 58 -8.86 0.80 -7.99
CA LEU A 58 -8.04 -0.35 -7.59
C LEU A 58 -8.50 -1.62 -8.31
N ALA A 59 -7.55 -2.32 -8.90
CA ALA A 59 -7.73 -3.67 -9.41
C ALA A 59 -7.27 -4.66 -8.35
N GLN A 60 -8.17 -5.12 -7.46
CA GLN A 60 -7.82 -5.92 -6.28
C GLN A 60 -6.94 -7.14 -6.60
N GLN A 61 -7.17 -7.81 -7.73
CA GLN A 61 -6.37 -8.97 -8.16
C GLN A 61 -4.90 -8.66 -8.51
N SER A 62 -4.54 -7.38 -8.60
CA SER A 62 -3.16 -6.94 -8.82
C SER A 62 -2.36 -6.77 -7.53
N VAL A 63 -3.03 -6.87 -6.37
CA VAL A 63 -2.39 -6.70 -5.08
C VAL A 63 -1.51 -7.91 -4.78
N GLY A 64 -0.25 -7.66 -4.45
CA GLY A 64 0.68 -8.72 -4.15
C GLY A 64 2.05 -8.24 -3.67
N VAL A 65 2.93 -9.19 -3.44
CA VAL A 65 4.32 -8.94 -3.04
C VAL A 65 5.08 -8.29 -4.19
N PHE A 66 5.87 -7.28 -3.86
CA PHE A 66 6.86 -6.67 -4.74
C PHE A 66 8.26 -6.91 -4.17
N GLY A 67 9.18 -7.46 -4.97
CA GLY A 67 10.50 -7.82 -4.44
C GLY A 67 10.41 -8.92 -3.38
N ASP A 68 11.07 -8.71 -2.25
CA ASP A 68 11.13 -9.69 -1.15
C ASP A 68 9.89 -9.64 -0.26
N ASP A 69 9.58 -8.46 0.31
CA ASP A 69 8.45 -8.22 1.21
C ASP A 69 7.76 -6.87 0.96
N GLY A 70 8.01 -6.28 -0.21
CA GLY A 70 7.35 -5.08 -0.68
C GLY A 70 5.89 -5.30 -1.05
N PHE A 71 5.24 -4.22 -1.44
CA PHE A 71 3.83 -4.17 -1.79
C PHE A 71 3.67 -3.64 -3.22
N SER A 72 2.75 -4.21 -4.00
CA SER A 72 2.34 -3.66 -5.29
C SER A 72 0.82 -3.69 -5.42
N ALA A 73 0.26 -2.64 -6.02
CA ALA A 73 -1.14 -2.55 -6.42
C ALA A 73 -1.25 -1.74 -7.72
N VAL A 74 -2.19 -2.11 -8.58
CA VAL A 74 -2.50 -1.40 -9.82
C VAL A 74 -3.89 -0.80 -9.74
N TYR A 75 -4.00 0.47 -10.12
CA TYR A 75 -5.25 1.17 -10.32
C TYR A 75 -5.46 1.35 -11.82
N VAL A 76 -6.67 1.10 -12.30
CA VAL A 76 -7.00 1.10 -13.73
C VAL A 76 -7.97 2.22 -14.07
N SER A 77 -7.69 2.93 -15.17
CA SER A 77 -8.67 3.81 -15.80
C SER A 77 -9.35 3.07 -16.94
N GLN A 78 -10.63 2.72 -16.77
CA GLN A 78 -11.40 2.07 -17.83
C GLN A 78 -11.63 3.00 -19.04
N LYS A 79 -11.68 4.32 -18.78
CA LYS A 79 -11.89 5.34 -19.82
C LYS A 79 -10.66 5.51 -20.71
N GLU A 80 -9.47 5.50 -20.12
CA GLU A 80 -8.22 5.79 -20.82
C GLU A 80 -7.42 4.53 -21.18
N GLY A 81 -7.78 3.38 -20.61
CA GLY A 81 -7.04 2.13 -20.77
C GLY A 81 -5.63 2.21 -20.19
N LYS A 82 -5.44 3.01 -19.13
CA LYS A 82 -4.15 3.29 -18.48
C LYS A 82 -4.08 2.66 -17.10
N HIS A 83 -2.87 2.25 -16.72
CA HIS A 83 -2.58 1.60 -15.46
C HIS A 83 -1.63 2.46 -14.64
N LEU A 84 -2.07 2.85 -13.45
CA LEU A 84 -1.27 3.47 -12.40
C LEU A 84 -0.80 2.36 -11.46
N GLN A 85 0.49 2.10 -11.39
CA GLN A 85 1.08 1.20 -10.41
C GLN A 85 1.56 1.98 -9.20
N LEU A 86 1.15 1.51 -8.01
CA LEU A 86 1.74 1.84 -6.73
C LEU A 86 2.61 0.65 -6.32
N SER A 87 3.90 0.88 -6.10
CA SER A 87 4.77 -0.10 -5.45
C SER A 87 5.47 0.51 -4.23
N VAL A 88 5.75 -0.33 -3.24
CA VAL A 88 6.48 0.05 -2.03
C VAL A 88 7.55 -0.99 -1.80
N ASP A 89 8.79 -0.52 -1.67
CA ASP A 89 9.92 -1.39 -1.40
C ASP A 89 10.94 -0.68 -0.50
N ARG A 90 11.77 -1.48 0.17
CA ARG A 90 12.82 -1.00 1.05
C ARG A 90 13.82 -0.15 0.27
N GLY A 91 14.28 0.94 0.88
CA GLY A 91 15.25 1.81 0.24
C GLY A 91 15.16 3.26 0.70
N SER A 92 15.87 4.10 -0.03
CA SER A 92 15.93 5.53 0.21
C SER A 92 16.03 6.30 -1.10
N MET A 93 15.47 7.51 -1.12
CA MET A 93 15.52 8.41 -2.27
C MET A 93 16.11 9.76 -1.88
N THR A 94 17.35 10.03 -2.30
CA THR A 94 18.04 11.31 -2.13
C THR A 94 18.33 11.97 -3.49
N ALA A 95 18.81 13.21 -3.46
CA ALA A 95 19.22 13.89 -4.68
C ALA A 95 20.34 13.14 -5.41
N GLU A 96 21.28 12.56 -4.65
CA GLU A 96 22.40 11.80 -5.20
C GLU A 96 21.97 10.42 -5.71
N SER A 97 21.13 9.70 -4.96
CA SER A 97 20.76 8.32 -5.33
C SER A 97 19.69 8.23 -6.43
N CYS A 98 18.84 9.25 -6.56
CA CYS A 98 17.73 9.24 -7.50
C CYS A 98 18.11 8.99 -8.97
N PRO A 99 19.13 9.67 -9.55
CA PRO A 99 19.53 9.42 -10.94
C PRO A 99 20.19 8.05 -11.16
N GLU A 100 20.66 7.38 -10.10
CA GLU A 100 21.28 6.06 -10.17
C GLU A 100 20.25 4.92 -10.15
N GLN A 101 19.06 5.19 -9.64
CA GLN A 101 17.99 4.20 -9.53
C GLN A 101 17.14 4.16 -10.81
N PRO A 102 16.66 2.97 -11.24
CA PRO A 102 15.77 2.84 -12.39
C PRO A 102 14.37 3.41 -12.10
N VAL A 103 13.61 3.68 -13.16
CA VAL A 103 12.19 4.10 -13.10
C VAL A 103 11.31 2.94 -13.56
N GLY A 104 10.48 2.41 -12.68
CA GLY A 104 9.79 1.13 -12.88
C GLY A 104 10.74 0.00 -13.31
N ASP A 105 10.31 -0.80 -14.28
CA ASP A 105 11.05 -1.91 -14.92
C ASP A 105 11.93 -1.45 -16.10
N SER A 106 12.21 -0.14 -16.25
CA SER A 106 13.13 0.31 -17.30
C SER A 106 14.53 -0.24 -17.06
N SER A 107 15.02 -1.03 -18.01
CA SER A 107 16.42 -1.44 -18.08
C SER A 107 17.19 -0.43 -18.92
N GLY A 108 17.98 0.40 -18.25
CA GLY A 108 18.88 1.36 -18.89
C GLY A 108 18.26 2.72 -19.23
N GLY A 109 19.14 3.68 -19.49
CA GLY A 109 18.79 5.09 -19.64
C GLY A 109 19.18 5.92 -18.41
N SER A 110 19.51 7.20 -18.61
CA SER A 110 19.76 8.12 -17.51
C SER A 110 18.42 8.54 -16.90
N THR A 111 18.21 8.24 -15.61
CA THR A 111 17.05 8.72 -14.87
C THR A 111 17.18 10.23 -14.65
N THR A 112 16.16 10.98 -15.07
CA THR A 112 16.02 12.39 -14.69
C THR A 112 15.21 12.48 -13.41
N CYS A 113 15.69 13.25 -12.44
CA CYS A 113 15.01 13.47 -11.17
C CYS A 113 14.81 14.95 -10.91
N VAL A 114 13.57 15.33 -10.59
CA VAL A 114 13.21 16.71 -10.22
C VAL A 114 12.51 16.66 -8.87
N ARG A 115 13.03 17.40 -7.89
CA ARG A 115 12.36 17.55 -6.60
C ARG A 115 11.04 18.32 -6.77
N ASP A 116 9.99 17.79 -6.18
CA ASP A 116 8.63 18.29 -6.31
C ASP A 116 7.94 18.22 -4.94
N GLY A 117 8.13 19.29 -4.15
CA GLY A 117 7.77 19.29 -2.73
C GLY A 117 8.60 18.27 -1.94
N ASP A 118 7.90 17.39 -1.22
CA ASP A 118 8.49 16.34 -0.39
C ASP A 118 8.87 15.09 -1.19
N PHE A 119 8.46 15.02 -2.46
CA PHE A 119 8.62 13.85 -3.31
C PHE A 119 9.49 14.17 -4.54
N TRP A 120 9.78 13.16 -5.35
CA TRP A 120 10.60 13.28 -6.54
C TRP A 120 9.81 12.88 -7.77
N PHE A 121 9.71 13.77 -8.76
CA PHE A 121 9.26 13.38 -10.09
C PHE A 121 10.44 12.79 -10.86
N ARG A 122 10.27 11.56 -11.36
CA ARG A 122 11.33 10.78 -12.01
C ARG A 122 10.88 10.36 -13.41
N SER A 123 11.81 10.35 -14.35
CA SER A 123 11.55 9.86 -15.71
C SER A 123 12.74 9.17 -16.33
N ALA A 124 12.46 8.11 -17.10
CA ALA A 124 13.41 7.41 -17.94
C ALA A 124 12.68 6.91 -19.20
N GLY A 125 13.10 7.37 -20.38
CA GLY A 125 12.38 7.10 -21.63
C GLY A 125 10.93 7.58 -21.57
N GLU A 126 9.99 6.67 -21.84
CA GLU A 126 8.54 6.94 -21.78
C GLU A 126 7.95 6.77 -20.39
N ARG A 127 8.70 6.18 -19.45
CA ARG A 127 8.25 5.98 -18.08
C ARG A 127 8.39 7.26 -17.27
N ARG A 128 7.38 7.50 -16.44
CA ARG A 128 7.27 8.62 -15.52
C ARG A 128 6.67 8.11 -14.23
N GLU A 129 7.18 8.61 -13.12
CA GLU A 129 6.66 8.28 -11.79
C GLU A 129 6.90 9.41 -10.78
N PHE A 130 6.20 9.34 -9.65
CA PHE A 130 6.60 9.99 -8.42
C PHE A 130 7.18 8.98 -7.45
N ALA A 131 8.30 9.33 -6.82
CA ALA A 131 8.86 8.61 -5.69
C ALA A 131 8.65 9.41 -4.40
N VAL A 132 7.95 8.80 -3.46
CA VAL A 132 7.59 9.34 -2.15
C VAL A 132 8.46 8.66 -1.10
N PRO A 133 9.58 9.27 -0.68
CA PRO A 133 10.43 8.68 0.34
C PRO A 133 9.74 8.65 1.71
N LYS A 134 9.88 7.52 2.40
CA LYS A 134 9.55 7.35 3.82
C LYS A 134 10.79 6.86 4.58
N GLU A 135 10.66 6.67 5.88
CA GLU A 135 11.74 6.12 6.68
C GLU A 135 11.92 4.62 6.36
N GLY A 136 13.02 4.28 5.68
CA GLY A 136 13.40 2.89 5.38
C GLY A 136 12.81 2.29 4.10
N PHE A 137 11.86 2.97 3.45
CA PHE A 137 11.24 2.52 2.20
C PHE A 137 10.83 3.70 1.30
N VAL A 138 10.54 3.40 0.04
CA VAL A 138 10.08 4.38 -0.96
C VAL A 138 8.81 3.88 -1.60
N ILE A 139 7.82 4.76 -1.73
CA ILE A 139 6.58 4.49 -2.45
C ILE A 139 6.72 5.07 -3.85
N HIS A 140 6.59 4.23 -4.88
CA HIS A 140 6.67 4.60 -6.28
C HIS A 140 5.27 4.58 -6.91
N LEU A 141 4.93 5.65 -7.62
CA LEU A 141 3.67 5.82 -8.33
C LEU A 141 3.95 6.12 -9.78
N GLY A 142 3.77 5.13 -10.65
CA GLY A 142 4.17 5.23 -12.05
C GLY A 142 3.22 4.52 -12.98
N GLY A 143 3.39 4.77 -14.27
CA GLY A 143 2.61 4.11 -15.30
C GLY A 143 2.89 4.67 -16.68
N GLU A 144 2.81 3.82 -17.69
CA GLU A 144 3.03 4.26 -19.06
C GLU A 144 1.86 5.10 -19.56
N GLY A 145 2.15 6.32 -20.01
CA GLY A 145 1.14 7.24 -20.52
C GLY A 145 0.14 7.74 -19.49
N VAL A 146 0.40 7.55 -18.19
CA VAL A 146 -0.37 8.21 -17.12
C VAL A 146 0.04 9.69 -17.05
N PRO A 147 -0.92 10.64 -17.09
CA PRO A 147 -0.61 12.06 -17.00
C PRO A 147 0.12 12.43 -15.71
N ARG A 148 1.05 13.39 -15.79
CA ARG A 148 1.88 13.80 -14.62
C ARG A 148 1.03 14.37 -13.48
N ASP A 149 -0.04 15.09 -13.79
CA ASP A 149 -0.99 15.63 -12.82
C ASP A 149 -1.72 14.52 -12.06
N VAL A 150 -2.15 13.45 -12.74
CA VAL A 150 -2.71 12.25 -12.09
C VAL A 150 -1.68 11.57 -11.20
N LEU A 151 -0.43 11.41 -11.67
CA LEU A 151 0.63 10.84 -10.83
C LEU A 151 0.92 11.70 -9.59
N ARG A 152 0.83 13.03 -9.72
CA ARG A 152 1.01 13.96 -8.60
C ARG A 152 -0.16 13.87 -7.62
N GLU A 153 -1.39 13.87 -8.11
CA GLU A 153 -2.60 13.67 -7.29
C GLU A 153 -2.49 12.37 -6.49
N ALA A 154 -2.09 11.28 -7.15
CA ALA A 154 -1.83 10.02 -6.46
C ALA A 154 -0.76 10.19 -5.36
N ALA A 155 0.38 10.83 -5.66
CA ALA A 155 1.45 11.04 -4.67
C ALA A 155 1.01 11.85 -3.46
N GLU A 156 0.17 12.85 -3.66
CA GLU A 156 -0.41 13.69 -2.61
C GLU A 156 -1.43 12.94 -1.76
N ASN A 157 -2.13 11.97 -2.36
CA ASN A 157 -3.16 11.16 -1.71
C ASN A 157 -2.65 9.80 -1.19
N VAL A 158 -1.33 9.55 -1.14
CA VAL A 158 -0.81 8.31 -0.55
C VAL A 158 -1.04 8.28 0.96
N HIS A 159 -1.69 7.23 1.46
CA HIS A 159 -1.96 7.05 2.88
C HIS A 159 -2.04 5.59 3.31
N ARG A 160 -2.03 5.38 4.63
CA ARG A 160 -2.32 4.06 5.24
C ARG A 160 -3.81 3.77 5.05
N PRO A 161 -4.19 2.53 4.69
CA PRO A 161 -5.60 2.22 4.43
C PRO A 161 -6.45 2.42 5.68
N SER A 162 -7.64 2.96 5.48
CA SER A 162 -8.77 2.83 6.41
C SER A 162 -9.25 1.37 6.50
N ALA A 163 -10.15 1.06 7.42
CA ALA A 163 -10.74 -0.28 7.53
C ALA A 163 -11.45 -0.71 6.24
N GLU A 164 -12.21 0.20 5.62
CA GLU A 164 -12.94 -0.06 4.37
C GLU A 164 -11.99 -0.29 3.19
N GLU A 165 -10.92 0.51 3.10
CA GLU A 165 -9.89 0.32 2.08
C GLU A 165 -9.11 -0.96 2.29
N LEU A 166 -8.84 -1.35 3.55
CA LEU A 166 -8.19 -2.63 3.84
C LEU A 166 -9.04 -3.80 3.36
N ASP A 167 -10.36 -3.76 3.53
CA ASP A 167 -11.29 -4.77 3.02
C ASP A 167 -11.34 -4.83 1.49
N ALA A 168 -11.26 -3.66 0.83
CA ALA A 168 -11.15 -3.58 -0.62
C ALA A 168 -9.77 -4.02 -1.14
N LEU A 169 -8.72 -3.87 -0.34
CA LEU A 169 -7.34 -4.09 -0.74
C LEU A 169 -6.87 -5.52 -0.52
N LEU A 170 -7.02 -6.03 0.70
CA LEU A 170 -6.50 -7.33 1.12
C LEU A 170 -7.65 -8.25 1.49
N PRO A 171 -7.68 -9.49 0.97
CA PRO A 171 -8.65 -10.47 1.42
C PRO A 171 -8.50 -10.65 2.94
N PRO A 172 -9.60 -11.02 3.64
CA PRO A 172 -9.52 -11.44 5.02
C PRO A 172 -8.44 -12.51 5.16
N ALA A 173 -7.66 -12.46 6.24
CA ALA A 173 -6.70 -13.51 6.53
C ALA A 173 -7.50 -14.81 6.63
N ALA A 174 -7.27 -15.74 5.70
CA ALA A 174 -7.94 -17.02 5.77
C ALA A 174 -7.57 -17.65 7.11
N ASP A 175 -8.58 -18.13 7.84
CA ASP A 175 -8.30 -19.16 8.83
C ASP A 175 -7.50 -20.23 8.11
N ARG A 176 -6.33 -20.59 8.65
CA ARG A 176 -5.53 -21.69 8.14
C ARG A 176 -6.38 -22.95 8.28
N GLY A 177 -7.26 -23.18 7.32
CA GLY A 177 -7.96 -24.43 7.15
C GLY A 177 -6.92 -25.53 7.09
N GLU A 178 -7.31 -26.71 7.56
CA GLU A 178 -6.41 -27.87 7.51
C GLU A 178 -5.86 -28.00 6.08
N PRO A 179 -4.55 -28.28 5.92
CA PRO A 179 -3.96 -28.52 4.62
C PRO A 179 -4.88 -29.46 3.84
N VAL A 180 -5.29 -29.06 2.64
CA VAL A 180 -6.05 -29.96 1.77
C VAL A 180 -5.17 -31.19 1.53
N GLU A 181 -5.64 -32.34 2.01
CA GLU A 181 -5.08 -33.64 1.69
C GLU A 181 -5.04 -33.75 0.17
N ARG A 182 -3.85 -33.56 -0.40
CA ARG A 182 -3.60 -33.89 -1.80
C ARG A 182 -3.69 -35.40 -1.84
N GLY A 183 -4.83 -35.91 -2.30
CA GLY A 183 -4.98 -37.32 -2.60
C GLY A 183 -3.77 -37.77 -3.42
N ASP A 184 -3.25 -38.96 -3.10
CA ASP A 184 -2.10 -39.52 -3.79
C ASP A 184 -2.30 -39.44 -5.31
N LEU A 185 -1.29 -38.94 -6.02
CA LEU A 185 -1.25 -39.03 -7.47
C LEU A 185 -1.43 -40.51 -7.85
N PRO A 186 -2.31 -40.84 -8.81
CA PRO A 186 -2.43 -42.21 -9.29
C PRO A 186 -1.05 -42.71 -9.74
N SER A 187 -0.73 -43.97 -9.44
CA SER A 187 0.56 -44.58 -9.78
C SER A 187 0.82 -44.62 -11.28
N GLU A 188 -0.25 -44.65 -12.07
CA GLU A 188 -0.23 -44.46 -13.51
C GLU A 188 -0.47 -42.98 -13.78
N GLY A 189 0.49 -42.33 -14.43
CA GLY A 189 0.44 -40.90 -14.74
C GLY A 189 -0.87 -40.50 -15.44
N ASP A 190 -1.29 -39.27 -15.21
CA ASP A 190 -2.58 -38.65 -15.53
C ASP A 190 -2.87 -38.50 -17.05
N GLY A 191 -2.18 -39.27 -17.89
CA GLY A 191 -2.36 -39.29 -19.34
C GLY A 191 -1.89 -38.00 -20.02
N ALA A 192 -1.06 -37.20 -19.35
CA ALA A 192 -0.44 -36.01 -19.94
C ALA A 192 0.31 -36.42 -21.23
N PRO A 193 0.11 -35.69 -22.34
CA PRO A 193 0.82 -35.97 -23.58
C PRO A 193 2.34 -35.98 -23.34
N ASP A 194 3.03 -36.95 -23.93
CA ASP A 194 4.48 -36.98 -23.91
C ASP A 194 5.01 -35.73 -24.65
N ASN A 195 5.58 -34.79 -23.89
CA ASN A 195 6.22 -33.59 -24.42
C ASN A 195 7.67 -33.87 -24.88
N SER A 196 8.05 -35.14 -25.05
CA SER A 196 9.30 -35.52 -25.69
C SER A 196 9.39 -34.84 -27.05
N VAL A 197 10.28 -33.85 -27.15
CA VAL A 197 10.71 -33.29 -28.42
C VAL A 197 11.68 -34.30 -29.04
N GLY A 198 11.41 -34.73 -30.27
CA GLY A 198 12.32 -35.61 -31.00
C GLY A 198 13.69 -34.96 -31.22
N GLU A 199 14.72 -35.75 -31.49
CA GLU A 199 16.05 -35.26 -31.88
C GLU A 199 15.95 -34.57 -33.26
N GLY A 200 15.63 -33.28 -33.24
CA GLY A 200 15.46 -32.46 -34.43
C GLY A 200 14.69 -31.21 -34.07
N GLY A 201 15.41 -30.22 -33.56
CA GLY A 201 14.90 -28.85 -33.38
C GLY A 201 14.65 -28.13 -34.69
#